data_AF-A0A956G8V1-F1
#
_entry.id   AF-A0A956G8V1-F1
#
_cell.length_a   1.000
_cell.length_b   1.000
_cell.length_c   1.000
_cell.angle_alpha   90.00
_cell.angle_beta   90.00
_cell.angle_gamma   90.00
#
_symmetry.space_group_name_H-M   'P 1'
#
loop_
_entity.id
_entity.type
_entity.pdbx_description
1 polymer ?
#
loop_
_entity_poly.entity_id
_entity_poly.type
_entity_poly.pdbx_seq_one_letter_code
_entity_poly.pdbx_strand_id
1 'polypeptide(L)'
;MQEQTSTIAGAMPRSKATVEQRLAALEVQLAHITTQLDKVVAAQKPMVDFRQEMEPIMREMMDASIAHLAHLEARGYFDFAREMVYLVDRIVEDYSPEDLHQLAEQAANILDTVRALTQPSVMAVARDVAQAFEEERHPEPQGLWGAWRRIRKEKNLRRGIGFALDLLGRVGRAVSRAPRFSRAEGGKSAAPAQLTAPRAPSKHNGAPAPRSSKSPAPPEQLVFVADDAWSREYASGIAASIGMQLGDGHFKLIEFARDDYKKNGSAPNIRRITTQTGLSTSQVYELFPRAPGLTISRLAGVPKPAGCI
;
A
#
# COMPACT_ATOMS: atom_id res chain seq x y z
N MET A 1 -21.53 98.01 -27.75
CA MET A 1 -21.39 98.92 -26.58
C MET A 1 -21.79 98.11 -25.36
N GLN A 2 -20.77 97.58 -24.66
CA GLN A 2 -20.25 98.07 -23.36
C GLN A 2 -21.00 97.36 -22.22
N GLU A 3 -20.42 96.75 -21.19
CA GLU A 3 -19.06 96.54 -20.65
C GLU A 3 -19.24 95.33 -19.67
N GLN A 4 -18.37 94.31 -19.61
CA GLN A 4 -17.27 94.17 -18.62
C GLN A 4 -17.59 94.82 -17.24
N THR A 5 -17.49 94.23 -16.06
CA THR A 5 -16.52 93.28 -15.51
C THR A 5 -16.87 93.05 -14.02
N SER A 6 -16.56 91.85 -13.51
CA SER A 6 -15.97 91.57 -12.19
C SER A 6 -16.67 92.02 -10.89
N THR A 7 -17.04 91.06 -10.04
CA THR A 7 -16.82 91.17 -8.58
C THR A 7 -16.59 89.77 -8.01
N ILE A 8 -15.31 89.46 -7.79
CA ILE A 8 -14.83 88.45 -6.86
C ILE A 8 -14.88 89.09 -5.46
N ALA A 9 -15.72 88.59 -4.55
CA ALA A 9 -15.58 88.83 -3.10
C ALA A 9 -16.50 87.88 -2.30
N GLY A 10 -15.93 87.10 -1.37
CA GLY A 10 -16.73 86.36 -0.39
C GLY A 10 -16.12 85.09 0.18
N ALA A 11 -14.95 85.19 0.81
CA ALA A 11 -14.40 84.12 1.64
C ALA A 11 -15.17 84.02 2.99
N MET A 12 -15.75 82.84 3.27
CA MET A 12 -16.07 82.18 4.57
C MET A 12 -16.86 82.95 5.66
N PRO A 13 -17.90 82.33 6.27
CA PRO A 13 -17.65 81.45 7.41
C PRO A 13 -18.58 80.23 7.44
N ARG A 14 -18.13 79.09 6.89
CA ARG A 14 -18.86 77.80 6.99
C ARG A 14 -18.12 76.72 7.79
N SER A 15 -16.96 77.02 8.39
CA SER A 15 -16.10 75.97 8.96
C SER A 15 -16.34 75.67 10.44
N LYS A 16 -16.44 76.66 11.33
CA LYS A 16 -16.48 76.40 12.79
C LYS A 16 -17.75 75.67 13.27
N ALA A 17 -18.94 76.16 12.91
CA ALA A 17 -20.20 75.52 13.31
C ALA A 17 -20.34 74.10 12.76
N THR A 18 -19.84 73.84 11.55
CA THR A 18 -19.85 72.51 10.93
C THR A 18 -18.80 71.58 11.54
N VAL A 19 -17.67 72.10 12.02
CA VAL A 19 -16.66 71.32 12.75
C VAL A 19 -17.18 70.94 14.14
N GLU A 20 -17.79 71.86 14.88
CA GLU A 20 -18.37 71.59 16.21
C GLU A 20 -19.52 70.57 16.13
N GLN A 21 -20.39 70.67 15.12
CA GLN A 21 -21.44 69.67 14.88
C GLN A 21 -20.89 68.29 14.54
N ARG A 22 -19.81 68.22 13.75
CA ARG A 22 -19.13 66.94 13.46
C ARG A 22 -18.43 66.37 14.68
N LEU A 23 -17.86 67.22 15.54
CA LEU A 23 -17.22 66.79 16.79
C LEU A 23 -18.25 66.18 17.74
N ALA A 24 -19.39 66.86 17.95
CA ALA A 24 -20.48 66.36 18.78
C ALA A 24 -21.09 65.06 18.22
N ALA A 25 -21.23 64.95 16.90
CA ALA A 25 -21.71 63.71 16.26
C ALA A 25 -20.72 62.55 16.45
N LEU A 26 -19.41 62.82 16.38
CA LEU A 26 -18.37 61.84 16.67
C LEU A 26 -18.35 61.42 18.14
N GLU A 27 -18.55 62.35 19.08
CA GLU A 27 -18.63 62.03 20.51
C GLU A 27 -19.79 61.08 20.81
N VAL A 28 -20.97 61.33 20.22
CA VAL A 28 -22.14 60.44 20.36
C VAL A 28 -21.89 59.08 19.71
N GLN A 29 -21.27 59.04 18.53
CA GLN A 29 -20.92 57.77 17.88
C GLN A 29 -19.89 56.97 18.67
N LEU A 30 -18.88 57.63 19.24
CA LEU A 30 -17.89 57.00 20.10
C LEU A 30 -18.55 56.42 21.36
N ALA A 31 -19.43 57.18 22.02
CA ALA A 31 -20.19 56.70 23.17
C ALA A 31 -21.11 55.50 22.84
N HIS A 32 -21.68 55.48 21.63
CA HIS A 32 -22.47 54.35 21.17
C HIS A 32 -21.59 53.12 20.92
N ILE A 33 -20.44 53.30 20.27
CA ILE A 33 -19.48 52.22 19.98
C ILE A 33 -18.92 51.62 21.28
N THR A 34 -18.53 52.44 22.26
CA THR A 34 -18.04 51.94 23.56
C THR A 34 -19.10 51.12 24.28
N THR A 35 -20.35 51.58 24.28
CA THR A 35 -21.46 50.83 24.89
C THR A 35 -21.75 49.51 24.17
N GLN A 36 -21.64 49.47 22.85
CA GLN A 36 -21.76 48.22 22.07
C GLN A 36 -20.60 47.27 22.37
N LEU A 37 -19.38 47.80 22.50
CA LEU A 37 -18.20 47.02 22.85
C LEU A 37 -18.34 46.40 24.24
N ASP A 38 -18.81 47.16 25.23
CA ASP A 38 -19.02 46.66 26.59
C ASP A 38 -20.03 45.52 26.64
N LYS A 39 -21.11 45.59 25.85
CA LYS A 39 -22.09 44.49 25.74
C LYS A 39 -21.47 43.23 25.13
N VAL A 40 -20.63 43.38 24.12
CA VAL A 40 -19.93 42.25 23.47
C VAL A 40 -18.89 41.64 24.41
N VAL A 41 -18.12 42.48 25.10
CA VAL A 41 -17.13 42.03 26.09
C VAL A 41 -17.80 41.33 27.26
N ALA A 42 -18.90 41.89 27.78
CA ALA A 42 -19.68 41.26 28.85
C ALA A 42 -20.27 39.91 28.41
N ALA A 43 -20.71 39.80 27.14
CA ALA A 43 -21.19 38.54 26.59
C ALA A 43 -20.07 37.48 26.41
N GLN A 44 -18.82 37.89 26.19
CA GLN A 44 -17.68 36.97 26.05
C GLN A 44 -17.04 36.58 27.39
N LYS A 45 -17.23 37.38 28.44
CA LYS A 45 -16.62 37.17 29.76
C LYS A 45 -16.85 35.76 30.34
N PRO A 46 -18.07 35.19 30.33
CA PRO A 46 -18.30 33.84 30.83
C PRO A 46 -17.52 32.75 30.08
N MET A 47 -17.29 32.93 28.78
CA MET A 47 -16.53 31.98 27.95
C MET A 47 -15.03 32.02 28.27
N VAL A 48 -14.51 33.22 28.57
CA VAL A 48 -13.11 33.40 28.98
C VAL A 48 -12.91 32.84 30.39
N ASP A 49 -13.82 33.15 31.32
CA ASP A 49 -13.77 32.68 32.69
C ASP A 49 -13.85 31.13 32.73
N PHE A 50 -14.77 30.52 31.98
CA PHE A 50 -14.85 29.05 31.82
C PHE A 50 -13.56 28.45 31.24
N ARG A 51 -12.94 29.10 30.24
CA ARG A 51 -11.69 28.60 29.66
C ARG A 51 -10.56 28.62 30.68
N GLN A 52 -10.48 29.65 31.51
CA GLN A 52 -9.47 29.75 32.59
C GLN A 52 -9.69 28.68 33.65
N GLU A 53 -10.95 28.37 33.98
CA GLU A 53 -11.30 27.29 34.91
C GLU A 53 -10.97 25.90 34.33
N MET A 54 -11.16 25.70 33.03
CA MET A 54 -10.86 24.45 32.34
C MET A 54 -9.38 24.27 32.00
N GLU A 55 -8.59 25.34 31.98
CA GLU A 55 -7.17 25.33 31.67
C GLU A 55 -6.36 24.29 32.46
N PRO A 56 -6.44 24.20 33.81
CA PRO A 56 -5.70 23.21 34.58
C PRO A 56 -6.10 21.77 34.22
N ILE A 57 -7.39 21.51 34.06
CA ILE A 57 -7.91 20.17 33.68
C ILE A 57 -7.41 19.78 32.29
N MET A 58 -7.46 20.71 31.34
CA MET A 58 -6.99 20.49 29.98
C MET A 58 -5.48 20.24 29.94
N ARG A 59 -4.69 20.97 30.73
CA ARG A 59 -3.23 20.77 30.84
C ARG A 59 -2.92 19.38 31.40
N GLU A 60 -3.54 18.98 32.50
CA GLU A 60 -3.33 17.66 33.11
C GLU A 60 -3.75 16.52 32.17
N MET A 61 -4.88 16.67 31.48
CA MET A 61 -5.34 15.69 30.47
C MET A 61 -4.38 15.62 29.28
N MET A 62 -3.86 16.76 28.81
CA MET A 62 -2.89 16.80 27.72
C MET A 62 -1.58 16.13 28.13
N ASP A 63 -1.09 16.39 29.34
CA ASP A 63 0.12 15.74 29.85
C ASP A 63 -0.06 14.21 29.94
N ALA A 64 -1.20 13.74 30.46
CA ALA A 64 -1.53 12.32 30.49
C ALA A 64 -1.66 11.71 29.08
N SER A 65 -2.23 12.46 28.13
CA SER A 65 -2.37 12.03 26.73
C SER A 65 -1.02 11.95 26.02
N ILE A 66 -0.15 12.94 26.22
CA ILE A 66 1.22 12.96 25.69
C ILE A 66 2.01 11.78 26.28
N ALA A 67 1.92 11.54 27.58
CA ALA A 67 2.56 10.40 28.22
C ALA A 67 2.05 9.07 27.65
N HIS A 68 0.75 8.94 27.40
CA HIS A 68 0.16 7.75 26.80
C HIS A 68 0.63 7.55 25.36
N LEU A 69 0.65 8.61 24.55
CA LEU A 69 1.14 8.56 23.16
C LEU A 69 2.63 8.22 23.10
N ALA A 70 3.45 8.81 23.96
CA ALA A 70 4.88 8.48 24.06
C ALA A 70 5.10 7.01 24.45
N HIS A 71 4.25 6.47 25.33
CA HIS A 71 4.28 5.05 25.69
C HIS A 71 3.87 4.13 24.53
N LEU A 72 2.88 4.54 23.71
CA LEU A 72 2.51 3.82 22.48
C LEU A 72 3.65 3.86 21.45
N GLU A 73 4.30 5.01 21.29
CA GLU A 73 5.47 5.17 20.43
C GLU A 73 6.63 4.27 20.87
N ALA A 74 6.97 4.27 22.16
CA ALA A 74 8.04 3.46 22.72
C ALA A 74 7.81 1.95 22.56
N ARG A 75 6.55 1.51 22.53
CA ARG A 75 6.18 0.12 22.24
C ARG A 75 6.10 -0.19 20.74
N GLY A 76 6.38 0.78 19.86
CA GLY A 76 6.41 0.61 18.41
C GLY A 76 5.03 0.59 17.75
N TYR A 77 3.96 1.01 18.43
CA TYR A 77 2.61 1.01 17.84
C TYR A 77 2.51 1.92 16.62
N PHE A 78 3.20 3.07 16.63
CA PHE A 78 3.17 4.00 15.49
C PHE A 78 3.94 3.46 14.28
N ASP A 79 5.06 2.78 14.50
CA ASP A 79 5.79 2.14 13.40
C ASP A 79 4.97 0.98 12.81
N PHE A 80 4.35 0.17 13.66
CA PHE A 80 3.42 -0.88 13.21
C PHE A 80 2.24 -0.30 12.43
N ALA A 81 1.61 0.76 12.93
CA ALA A 81 0.49 1.41 12.24
C ALA A 81 0.91 1.98 10.87
N ARG A 82 2.09 2.59 10.78
CA ARG A 82 2.64 3.10 9.52
C ARG A 82 2.87 1.96 8.52
N GLU A 83 3.41 0.84 8.98
CA GLU A 83 3.63 -0.34 8.14
C GLU A 83 2.31 -0.98 7.68
N MET A 84 1.30 -0.99 8.57
CA MET A 84 -0.05 -1.45 8.22
C MET A 84 -0.69 -0.56 7.16
N VAL A 85 -0.54 0.77 7.25
CA VAL A 85 -1.01 1.70 6.21
C VAL A 85 -0.31 1.41 4.88
N TYR A 86 1.01 1.22 4.89
CA TYR A 86 1.76 0.84 3.70
C TYR A 86 1.27 -0.48 3.08
N LEU A 87 1.02 -1.50 3.91
CA LEU A 87 0.46 -2.77 3.47
C LEU A 87 -0.93 -2.58 2.84
N VAL A 88 -1.79 -1.78 3.46
CA VAL A 88 -3.13 -1.48 2.93
C VAL A 88 -3.04 -0.74 1.61
N ASP A 89 -2.21 0.29 1.50
CA ASP A 89 -1.99 1.04 0.26
C ASP A 89 -1.51 0.11 -0.86
N ARG A 90 -0.57 -0.79 -0.55
CA ARG A 90 -0.07 -1.78 -1.51
C ARG A 90 -1.17 -2.74 -1.97
N ILE A 91 -2.01 -3.19 -1.05
CA ILE A 91 -3.13 -4.08 -1.35
C ILE A 91 -4.16 -3.35 -2.22
N VAL A 92 -4.48 -2.09 -1.92
CA VAL A 92 -5.45 -1.30 -2.70
C VAL A 92 -4.91 -0.90 -4.08
N GLU A 93 -3.59 -0.72 -4.23
CA GLU A 93 -2.95 -0.49 -5.54
C GLU A 93 -3.02 -1.73 -6.45
N ASP A 94 -2.87 -2.92 -5.86
CA ASP A 94 -2.76 -4.16 -6.63
C ASP A 94 -4.11 -4.88 -6.80
N TYR A 95 -5.06 -4.72 -5.87
CA TYR A 95 -6.34 -5.43 -5.81
C TYR A 95 -7.53 -4.47 -5.77
N SER A 96 -8.59 -4.78 -6.53
CA SER A 96 -9.82 -3.98 -6.51
C SER A 96 -10.65 -4.21 -5.22
N PRO A 97 -11.53 -3.28 -4.82
CA PRO A 97 -12.45 -3.47 -3.69
C PRO A 97 -13.28 -4.76 -3.78
N GLU A 98 -13.65 -5.15 -5.01
CA GLU A 98 -14.38 -6.37 -5.32
C GLU A 98 -13.52 -7.63 -5.10
N ASP A 99 -12.24 -7.60 -5.47
CA ASP A 99 -11.30 -8.71 -5.23
C ASP A 99 -11.10 -8.95 -3.72
N LEU A 100 -11.03 -7.88 -2.93
CA LEU A 100 -10.88 -7.97 -1.47
C LEU A 100 -12.12 -8.54 -0.78
N HIS A 101 -13.32 -8.21 -1.27
CA HIS A 101 -14.55 -8.81 -0.77
C HIS A 101 -14.61 -10.31 -1.07
N GLN A 102 -14.27 -10.72 -2.28
CA GLN A 102 -14.20 -12.13 -2.64
C GLN A 102 -13.14 -12.88 -1.83
N LEU A 103 -11.98 -12.25 -1.60
CA LEU A 103 -10.95 -12.82 -0.74
C LEU A 103 -11.43 -12.96 0.70
N ALA A 104 -12.16 -11.98 1.25
CA ALA A 104 -12.72 -12.06 2.60
C ALA A 104 -13.75 -13.20 2.73
N GLU A 105 -14.61 -13.38 1.74
CA GLU A 105 -15.58 -14.50 1.69
C GLU A 105 -14.87 -15.85 1.58
N GLN A 106 -13.78 -15.95 0.80
CA GLN A 106 -13.00 -17.18 0.69
C GLN A 106 -12.06 -17.42 1.88
N ALA A 107 -11.61 -16.36 2.54
CA ALA A 107 -10.74 -16.43 3.71
C ALA A 107 -11.43 -17.13 4.88
N ALA A 108 -12.76 -16.98 5.03
CA ALA A 108 -13.53 -17.72 6.03
C ALA A 108 -13.41 -19.25 5.82
N ASN A 109 -13.53 -19.72 4.58
CA ASN A 109 -13.39 -21.16 4.27
C ASN A 109 -11.95 -21.68 4.50
N ILE A 110 -10.94 -20.84 4.20
CA ILE A 110 -9.54 -21.15 4.49
C ILE A 110 -9.31 -21.18 6.02
N LEU A 111 -9.88 -20.23 6.75
CA LEU A 111 -9.76 -20.16 8.19
C LEU A 111 -10.46 -21.34 8.87
N ASP A 112 -11.60 -21.78 8.36
CA ASP A 112 -12.31 -22.97 8.84
C ASP A 112 -11.52 -24.25 8.59
N THR A 113 -10.82 -24.36 7.46
CA THR A 113 -9.93 -25.49 7.20
C THR A 113 -8.69 -25.46 8.11
N VAL A 114 -8.08 -24.30 8.33
CA VAL A 114 -6.98 -24.15 9.32
C VAL A 114 -7.46 -24.49 10.73
N ARG A 115 -8.66 -24.04 11.10
CA ARG A 115 -9.30 -24.38 12.37
C ARG A 115 -9.59 -25.87 12.48
N ALA A 116 -10.01 -26.51 11.40
CA ALA A 116 -10.24 -27.96 11.33
C ALA A 116 -8.94 -28.77 11.49
N LEU A 117 -7.84 -28.32 10.87
CA LEU A 117 -6.53 -28.95 10.98
C LEU A 117 -5.92 -28.78 12.37
N THR A 118 -6.22 -27.66 13.04
CA THR A 118 -5.76 -27.37 14.41
C THR A 118 -6.68 -27.93 15.49
N GLN A 119 -7.72 -28.70 15.13
CA GLN A 119 -8.59 -29.35 16.11
C GLN A 119 -7.79 -30.30 17.02
N PRO A 120 -8.14 -30.39 18.32
CA PRO A 120 -7.42 -31.24 19.28
C PRO A 120 -7.30 -32.71 18.83
N SER A 121 -8.32 -33.24 18.17
CA SER A 121 -8.35 -34.62 17.64
C SER A 121 -7.32 -34.84 16.52
N VAL A 122 -7.15 -33.89 15.60
CA VAL A 122 -6.18 -33.97 14.51
C VAL A 122 -4.76 -33.80 15.03
N MET A 123 -4.56 -32.84 15.93
CA MET A 123 -3.26 -32.59 16.57
C MET A 123 -2.80 -33.75 17.45
N ALA A 124 -3.72 -34.45 18.12
CA ALA A 124 -3.39 -35.65 18.89
C ALA A 124 -2.84 -36.77 17.98
N VAL A 125 -3.51 -37.06 16.87
CA VAL A 125 -3.04 -38.06 15.89
C VAL A 125 -1.71 -37.62 15.26
N ALA A 126 -1.56 -36.35 14.91
CA ALA A 126 -0.31 -35.83 14.35
C ALA A 126 0.87 -35.99 15.33
N ARG A 127 0.63 -35.75 16.62
CA ARG A 127 1.64 -35.94 17.69
C ARG A 127 1.99 -37.40 17.88
N ASP A 128 1.00 -38.29 17.94
CA ASP A 128 1.21 -39.74 18.08
C ASP A 128 2.02 -40.31 16.91
N VAL A 129 1.73 -39.83 15.69
CA VAL A 129 2.48 -40.19 14.48
C VAL A 129 3.89 -39.62 14.51
N ALA A 130 4.06 -38.35 14.89
CA ALA A 130 5.38 -37.73 15.01
C ALA A 130 6.27 -38.46 16.04
N GLN A 131 5.71 -38.83 17.19
CA GLN A 131 6.42 -39.64 18.20
C GLN A 131 6.78 -41.02 17.67
N ALA A 132 5.92 -41.65 16.86
CA ALA A 132 6.23 -42.94 16.23
C ALA A 132 7.37 -42.86 15.19
N PHE A 133 7.66 -41.66 14.65
CA PHE A 133 8.82 -41.43 13.77
C PHE A 133 10.10 -41.09 14.56
N GLU A 134 9.99 -40.43 15.72
CA GLU A 134 11.12 -40.16 16.61
C GLU A 134 11.61 -41.41 17.37
N GLU A 135 10.71 -42.36 17.66
CA GLU A 135 11.10 -43.70 18.08
C GLU A 135 11.69 -44.47 16.88
N GLU A 136 12.99 -44.32 16.66
CA GLU A 136 13.77 -45.02 15.65
C GLU A 136 13.80 -46.54 15.91
N ARG A 137 12.67 -47.22 15.64
CA ARG A 137 12.60 -48.67 15.54
C ARG A 137 12.73 -49.01 14.08
N HIS A 138 13.91 -49.42 13.65
CA HIS A 138 14.07 -50.14 12.38
C HIS A 138 13.14 -51.36 12.41
N PRO A 139 12.01 -51.37 11.69
CA PRO A 139 11.24 -52.58 11.57
C PRO A 139 12.09 -53.52 10.70
N GLU A 140 12.54 -54.64 11.27
CA GLU A 140 13.28 -55.63 10.48
C GLU A 140 12.51 -55.93 9.19
N PRO A 141 13.18 -56.02 8.02
CA PRO A 141 12.52 -56.27 6.75
C PRO A 141 11.88 -57.66 6.76
N GLN A 142 10.62 -57.73 7.17
CA GLN A 142 9.85 -58.96 7.18
C GLN A 142 9.42 -59.24 5.74
N GLY A 143 9.65 -60.47 5.26
CA GLY A 143 9.15 -60.91 3.96
C GLY A 143 7.62 -60.77 3.85
N LEU A 144 7.10 -60.68 2.63
CA LEU A 144 5.69 -60.44 2.29
C LEU A 144 4.70 -61.30 3.10
N TRP A 145 5.09 -62.54 3.44
CA TRP A 145 4.26 -63.45 4.23
C TRP A 145 4.18 -63.11 5.73
N GLY A 146 5.27 -62.57 6.29
CA GLY A 146 5.30 -62.06 7.67
C GLY A 146 4.41 -60.84 7.83
N ALA A 147 4.46 -59.91 6.88
CA ALA A 147 3.61 -58.73 6.85
C ALA A 147 2.11 -59.10 6.78
N TRP A 148 1.74 -60.03 5.88
CA TRP A 148 0.35 -60.50 5.76
C TRP A 148 -0.17 -61.15 7.06
N ARG A 149 0.66 -61.95 7.73
CA ARG A 149 0.30 -62.59 9.00
C ARG A 149 0.12 -61.57 10.12
N ARG A 150 0.95 -60.51 10.19
CA ARG A 150 0.78 -59.41 11.17
C ARG A 150 -0.49 -58.63 10.93
N ILE A 151 -0.79 -58.27 9.67
CA ILE A 151 -2.05 -57.61 9.32
C ILE A 151 -3.23 -58.46 9.79
N ARG A 152 -3.23 -59.78 9.54
CA ARG A 152 -4.33 -60.64 9.98
C ARG A 152 -4.44 -60.76 11.51
N LYS A 153 -3.30 -60.77 12.22
CA LYS A 153 -3.23 -61.03 13.67
C LYS A 153 -3.48 -59.77 14.49
N GLU A 154 -2.88 -58.63 14.14
CA GLU A 154 -2.97 -57.39 14.91
C GLU A 154 -4.30 -56.66 14.66
N LYS A 155 -5.05 -56.37 15.73
CA LYS A 155 -6.36 -55.69 15.64
C LYS A 155 -6.22 -54.20 15.28
N ASN A 156 -5.14 -53.55 15.70
CA ASN A 156 -4.89 -52.13 15.43
C ASN A 156 -4.49 -51.91 13.96
N LEU A 157 -3.67 -52.79 13.40
CA LEU A 157 -3.25 -52.73 12.00
C LEU A 157 -4.43 -52.91 11.03
N ARG A 158 -5.35 -53.84 11.32
CA ARG A 158 -6.60 -54.00 10.55
C ARG A 158 -7.47 -52.75 10.58
N ARG A 159 -7.62 -52.15 11.76
CA ARG A 159 -8.40 -50.92 11.92
C ARG A 159 -7.73 -49.75 11.17
N GLY A 160 -6.41 -49.62 11.24
CA GLY A 160 -5.65 -48.59 10.52
C GLY A 160 -5.79 -48.70 8.99
N ILE A 161 -5.64 -49.91 8.43
CA ILE A 161 -5.81 -50.14 6.99
C ILE A 161 -7.26 -49.87 6.56
N GLY A 162 -8.24 -50.31 7.35
CA GLY A 162 -9.65 -50.02 7.07
C GLY A 162 -9.95 -48.52 7.07
N PHE A 163 -9.41 -47.79 8.03
CA PHE A 163 -9.52 -46.33 8.08
C PHE A 163 -8.84 -45.66 6.88
N ALA A 164 -7.64 -46.11 6.51
CA ALA A 164 -6.91 -45.56 5.36
C ALA A 164 -7.68 -45.75 4.05
N LEU A 165 -8.26 -46.94 3.84
CA LEU A 165 -9.09 -47.22 2.67
C LEU A 165 -10.39 -46.40 2.66
N ASP A 166 -11.04 -46.23 3.81
CA ASP A 166 -12.23 -45.38 3.92
C ASP A 166 -11.90 -43.90 3.67
N LEU A 167 -10.80 -43.40 4.21
CA LEU A 167 -10.29 -42.04 3.95
C LEU A 167 -10.02 -41.85 2.46
N LEU A 168 -9.33 -42.79 1.81
CA LEU A 168 -9.05 -42.77 0.39
C LEU A 168 -10.34 -42.75 -0.44
N GLY A 169 -11.33 -43.54 -0.05
CA GLY A 169 -12.66 -43.54 -0.68
C GLY A 169 -13.42 -42.22 -0.49
N ARG A 170 -13.34 -41.61 0.69
CA ARG A 170 -13.96 -40.29 0.97
C ARG A 170 -13.29 -39.18 0.15
N VAL A 171 -11.96 -39.16 0.09
CA VAL A 171 -11.19 -38.20 -0.71
C VAL A 171 -11.50 -38.39 -2.20
N GLY A 172 -11.49 -39.63 -2.70
CA GLY A 172 -11.82 -39.94 -4.10
C GLY A 172 -13.22 -39.47 -4.50
N ARG A 173 -14.22 -39.60 -3.61
CA ARG A 173 -15.58 -39.08 -3.83
C ARG A 173 -15.67 -37.56 -3.74
N ALA A 174 -14.86 -36.92 -2.89
CA ALA A 174 -14.81 -35.46 -2.80
C ALA A 174 -14.20 -34.86 -4.08
N VAL A 175 -13.10 -35.43 -4.57
CA VAL A 175 -12.42 -35.02 -5.81
C VAL A 175 -13.31 -35.24 -7.04
N SER A 176 -14.10 -36.32 -7.07
CA SER A 176 -15.01 -36.58 -8.20
C SER A 176 -16.25 -35.68 -8.24
N ARG A 177 -16.61 -35.02 -7.12
CA ARG A 177 -17.73 -34.07 -7.01
C ARG A 177 -17.31 -32.62 -7.18
N ALA A 178 -16.01 -32.31 -7.11
CA ALA A 178 -15.52 -30.97 -7.41
C ALA A 178 -15.84 -30.62 -8.87
N PRO A 179 -16.37 -29.41 -9.17
CA PRO A 179 -16.64 -29.01 -10.53
C PRO A 179 -15.33 -29.06 -11.33
N ARG A 180 -15.25 -30.00 -12.28
CA ARG A 180 -14.18 -29.99 -13.28
C ARG A 180 -14.30 -28.66 -14.01
N PHE A 181 -13.26 -27.83 -13.97
CA PHE A 181 -13.17 -26.63 -14.79
C PHE A 181 -13.45 -27.04 -16.25
N SER A 182 -14.65 -26.74 -16.72
CA SER A 182 -15.09 -27.03 -18.08
C SER A 182 -14.30 -26.11 -19.00
N ARG A 183 -13.38 -26.68 -19.77
CA ARG A 183 -12.76 -26.01 -20.90
C ARG A 183 -13.88 -25.81 -21.94
N ALA A 184 -14.45 -24.62 -21.96
CA ALA A 184 -15.47 -24.25 -22.94
C ALA A 184 -14.93 -24.46 -24.37
N GLU A 185 -15.65 -25.27 -25.15
CA GLU A 185 -15.48 -25.39 -26.59
C GLU A 185 -16.12 -24.21 -27.31
N GLY A 186 -15.41 -23.64 -28.29
CA GLY A 186 -15.97 -22.69 -29.24
C GLY A 186 -14.94 -21.86 -30.02
N GLY A 187 -14.32 -22.44 -31.06
CA GLY A 187 -13.82 -21.66 -32.21
C GLY A 187 -12.34 -21.76 -32.59
N LYS A 188 -12.08 -22.60 -33.60
CA LYS A 188 -10.96 -22.60 -34.58
C LYS A 188 -9.51 -22.80 -34.09
N SER A 189 -9.01 -23.99 -34.43
CA SER A 189 -7.64 -24.39 -34.77
C SER A 189 -6.49 -23.44 -34.36
N ALA A 190 -5.76 -23.85 -33.32
CA ALA A 190 -4.35 -23.56 -33.15
C ALA A 190 -3.64 -24.84 -32.65
N ALA A 191 -2.46 -25.10 -33.21
CA ALA A 191 -1.58 -26.24 -32.99
C ALA A 191 -1.40 -26.64 -31.50
N PRO A 192 -1.01 -27.89 -31.19
CA PRO A 192 -0.89 -28.36 -29.82
C PRO A 192 0.12 -27.51 -29.05
N ALA A 193 -0.37 -26.68 -28.13
CA ALA A 193 0.44 -25.98 -27.16
C ALA A 193 1.12 -27.05 -26.30
N GLN A 194 2.45 -27.14 -26.41
CA GLN A 194 3.27 -27.89 -25.49
C GLN A 194 2.95 -27.42 -24.08
N LEU A 195 2.48 -28.35 -23.22
CA LEU A 195 2.35 -28.10 -21.79
C LEU A 195 3.76 -27.84 -21.24
N THR A 196 4.15 -26.58 -21.12
CA THR A 196 5.24 -26.22 -20.21
C THR A 196 4.72 -26.50 -18.81
N ALA A 197 5.42 -27.38 -18.10
CA ALA A 197 5.08 -27.83 -16.75
C ALA A 197 4.73 -26.66 -15.81
N PRO A 198 3.85 -26.86 -14.80
CA PRO A 198 3.62 -25.84 -13.78
C PRO A 198 4.97 -25.47 -13.14
N ARG A 199 5.30 -24.18 -13.19
CA ARG A 199 6.53 -23.64 -12.60
C ARG A 199 6.51 -23.98 -11.11
N ALA A 200 7.51 -24.74 -10.65
CA ALA A 200 7.64 -25.15 -9.26
C ALA A 200 7.53 -23.94 -8.32
N PRO A 201 6.98 -24.11 -7.10
CA PRO A 201 7.02 -23.05 -6.09
C PRO A 201 8.48 -22.64 -5.89
N SER A 202 8.75 -21.34 -6.06
CA SER A 202 10.06 -20.77 -5.82
C SER A 202 10.50 -21.12 -4.41
N LYS A 203 11.55 -21.92 -4.26
CA LYS A 203 12.20 -22.15 -2.97
C LYS A 203 12.87 -20.84 -2.56
N HIS A 204 12.16 -20.04 -1.77
CA HIS A 204 12.75 -19.06 -0.87
C HIS A 204 12.43 -19.47 0.56
N ASN A 205 13.07 -20.55 1.00
CA ASN A 205 13.41 -20.74 2.41
C ASN A 205 14.93 -20.58 2.52
N GLY A 206 15.34 -19.36 2.85
CA GLY A 206 16.60 -19.06 3.49
C GLY A 206 16.28 -18.08 4.59
N ALA A 207 16.45 -18.49 5.84
CA ALA A 207 16.34 -17.61 7.00
C ALA A 207 17.15 -16.32 6.76
N PRO A 208 16.70 -15.15 7.24
CA PRO A 208 17.49 -13.92 7.10
C PRO A 208 18.79 -14.08 7.90
N ALA A 209 19.90 -14.22 7.19
CA ALA A 209 21.23 -14.10 7.78
C ALA A 209 21.36 -12.70 8.42
N PRO A 210 22.08 -12.56 9.55
CA PRO A 210 22.28 -11.27 10.19
C PRO A 210 22.95 -10.32 9.20
N ARG A 211 22.28 -9.19 8.90
CA ARG A 211 22.82 -8.16 8.01
C ARG A 211 24.08 -7.58 8.65
N SER A 212 25.25 -7.96 8.13
CA SER A 212 26.50 -7.29 8.46
C SER A 212 26.40 -5.85 7.98
N SER A 213 26.54 -4.93 8.92
CA SER A 213 26.73 -3.50 8.72
C SER A 213 27.94 -3.25 7.82
N LYS A 214 27.69 -2.86 6.57
CA LYS A 214 28.60 -2.03 5.77
C LYS A 214 27.80 -1.34 4.68
N SER A 215 27.23 -0.19 5.03
CA SER A 215 26.94 0.86 4.05
C SER A 215 28.23 1.26 3.32
N PRO A 216 28.14 1.56 2.03
CA PRO A 216 28.75 2.81 1.59
C PRO A 216 27.84 3.65 0.65
N ALA A 217 27.83 4.95 0.96
CA ALA A 217 27.53 6.15 0.15
C ALA A 217 26.05 6.59 -0.11
N PRO A 218 25.68 7.87 0.17
CA PRO A 218 24.41 8.52 -0.21
C PRO A 218 24.27 8.83 -1.73
N PRO A 219 23.08 9.27 -2.21
CA PRO A 219 22.56 8.95 -3.53
C PRO A 219 23.03 9.88 -4.65
N GLU A 220 23.38 9.31 -5.79
CA GLU A 220 23.48 10.03 -7.06
C GLU A 220 22.04 10.35 -7.54
N GLN A 221 21.66 11.63 -7.46
CA GLN A 221 20.31 12.13 -7.69
C GLN A 221 19.77 11.77 -9.07
N LEU A 222 18.53 11.28 -9.11
CA LEU A 222 17.75 11.11 -10.34
C LEU A 222 17.37 12.52 -10.85
N VAL A 223 18.14 13.08 -11.78
CA VAL A 223 17.92 14.43 -12.32
C VAL A 223 16.77 14.37 -13.34
N PHE A 224 15.73 15.17 -13.12
CA PHE A 224 14.65 15.38 -14.09
C PHE A 224 15.21 16.14 -15.30
N VAL A 225 14.97 15.62 -16.51
CA VAL A 225 15.47 16.23 -17.75
C VAL A 225 14.29 16.80 -18.54
N ALA A 226 14.38 18.10 -18.81
CA ALA A 226 13.41 18.83 -19.62
C ALA A 226 13.23 18.20 -21.02
N ASP A 227 12.12 18.52 -21.67
CA ASP A 227 11.71 17.80 -22.87
C ASP A 227 12.66 17.90 -24.06
N ASP A 228 13.26 19.08 -24.18
CA ASP A 228 14.24 19.52 -25.16
C ASP A 228 15.66 19.02 -24.88
N ALA A 229 15.97 18.65 -23.64
CA ALA A 229 17.30 18.21 -23.21
C ALA A 229 17.50 16.68 -23.27
N TRP A 230 16.45 15.90 -23.53
CA TRP A 230 16.54 14.45 -23.64
C TRP A 230 16.75 13.99 -25.08
N SER A 231 17.77 13.16 -25.30
CA SER A 231 18.03 12.48 -26.57
C SER A 231 18.25 10.98 -26.36
N ARG A 232 18.20 10.19 -27.43
CA ARG A 232 18.57 8.77 -27.36
C ARG A 232 20.02 8.58 -26.89
N GLU A 233 20.90 9.53 -27.18
CA GLU A 233 22.30 9.52 -26.73
C GLU A 233 22.39 9.74 -25.22
N TYR A 234 21.54 10.60 -24.65
CA TYR A 234 21.42 10.77 -23.20
C TYR A 234 21.04 9.44 -22.52
N ALA A 235 19.99 8.78 -23.01
CA ALA A 235 19.56 7.49 -22.47
C ALA A 235 20.68 6.43 -22.59
N SER A 236 21.38 6.37 -23.72
CA SER A 236 22.51 5.48 -23.92
C SER A 236 23.69 5.79 -23.00
N GLY A 237 23.97 7.07 -22.71
CA GLY A 237 25.01 7.49 -21.76
C GLY A 237 24.73 7.02 -20.33
N ILE A 238 23.48 7.16 -19.88
CA ILE A 238 23.03 6.67 -18.57
C ILE A 238 22.98 5.15 -18.52
N ALA A 239 22.61 4.48 -19.61
CA ALA A 239 22.65 3.02 -19.67
C ALA A 239 24.09 2.49 -19.58
N ALA A 240 25.04 3.16 -20.25
CA ALA A 240 26.46 2.83 -20.18
C ALA A 240 27.02 2.98 -18.76
N SER A 241 26.61 4.00 -18.00
CA SER A 241 27.03 4.16 -16.60
C SER A 241 26.48 3.07 -15.68
N ILE A 242 25.39 2.40 -16.06
CA ILE A 242 24.77 1.29 -15.32
C ILE A 242 25.23 -0.08 -15.85
N GLY A 243 26.06 -0.10 -16.90
CA GLY A 243 26.57 -1.32 -17.53
C GLY A 243 25.53 -2.05 -18.39
N MET A 244 24.57 -1.33 -18.96
CA MET A 244 23.49 -1.86 -19.81
C MET A 244 23.62 -1.34 -21.25
N GLN A 245 23.35 -2.21 -22.24
CA GLN A 245 23.21 -1.80 -23.64
C GLN A 245 21.73 -1.68 -24.01
N LEU A 246 21.35 -0.54 -24.57
CA LEU A 246 19.98 -0.30 -25.02
C LEU A 246 19.79 -0.81 -26.45
N GLY A 247 19.00 -1.87 -26.61
CA GLY A 247 18.44 -2.28 -27.90
C GLY A 247 17.07 -1.62 -28.19
N ASP A 248 16.52 -1.87 -29.39
CA ASP A 248 15.25 -1.28 -29.84
C ASP A 248 14.07 -1.56 -28.89
N GLY A 249 14.04 -2.76 -28.28
CA GLY A 249 13.04 -3.12 -27.27
C GLY A 249 13.08 -2.20 -26.06
N HIS A 250 14.28 -1.79 -25.62
CA HIS A 250 14.45 -0.90 -24.48
C HIS A 250 13.97 0.51 -24.82
N PHE A 251 14.32 1.02 -26.01
CA PHE A 251 13.90 2.35 -26.45
C PHE A 251 12.38 2.48 -26.53
N LYS A 252 11.65 1.45 -26.96
CA LYS A 252 10.18 1.47 -26.96
C LYS A 252 9.60 1.70 -25.57
N LEU A 253 10.15 1.07 -24.53
CA LEU A 253 9.66 1.26 -23.16
C LEU A 253 10.06 2.62 -22.58
N ILE A 254 11.26 3.10 -22.91
CA ILE A 254 11.77 4.39 -22.44
C ILE A 254 10.95 5.55 -23.06
N GLU A 255 10.72 5.50 -24.38
CA GLU A 255 9.89 6.49 -25.08
C GLU A 255 8.44 6.44 -24.60
N PHE A 256 7.88 5.23 -24.43
CA PHE A 256 6.55 5.05 -23.83
C PHE A 256 6.47 5.69 -22.44
N ALA A 257 7.47 5.49 -21.58
CA ALA A 257 7.44 6.03 -20.23
C ALA A 257 7.46 7.56 -20.20
N ARG A 258 8.15 8.17 -21.18
CA ARG A 258 8.19 9.62 -21.36
C ARG A 258 6.87 10.17 -21.89
N ASP A 259 6.25 9.48 -22.85
CA ASP A 259 4.95 9.86 -23.39
C ASP A 259 3.80 9.69 -22.38
N ASP A 260 3.84 8.64 -21.55
CA ASP A 260 2.88 8.44 -20.46
C ASP A 260 3.01 9.54 -19.40
N TYR A 261 4.25 9.93 -19.07
CA TYR A 261 4.51 11.05 -18.15
C TYR A 261 3.93 12.37 -18.66
N LYS A 262 4.09 12.68 -19.95
CA LYS A 262 3.49 13.87 -20.58
C LYS A 262 1.97 13.91 -20.48
N LYS A 263 1.33 12.75 -20.57
CA LYS A 263 -0.14 12.63 -20.54
C LYS A 263 -0.71 12.63 -19.13
N ASN A 264 -0.05 11.95 -18.20
CA ASN A 264 -0.59 11.63 -16.87
C ASN A 264 0.08 12.38 -15.72
N GLY A 265 1.16 13.15 -15.98
CA GLY A 265 1.90 13.91 -14.97
C GLY A 265 2.66 13.07 -13.94
N SER A 266 2.65 11.73 -14.08
CA SER A 266 3.28 10.77 -13.17
C SER A 266 4.02 9.70 -13.96
N ALA A 267 5.18 9.26 -13.47
CA ALA A 267 5.93 8.20 -14.14
C ALA A 267 5.19 6.86 -14.03
N PRO A 268 5.12 6.07 -15.12
CA PRO A 268 4.34 4.84 -15.13
C PRO A 268 4.98 3.75 -14.26
N ASN A 269 4.15 3.04 -13.49
CA ASN A 269 4.56 1.84 -12.79
C ASN A 269 4.62 0.63 -13.74
N ILE A 270 5.22 -0.49 -13.29
CA ILE A 270 5.36 -1.70 -14.11
C ILE A 270 4.02 -2.22 -14.62
N ARG A 271 2.97 -2.18 -13.79
CA ARG A 271 1.62 -2.59 -14.18
C ARG A 271 1.10 -1.76 -15.36
N ARG A 272 1.23 -0.44 -15.30
CA ARG A 272 0.80 0.48 -16.36
C ARG A 272 1.57 0.24 -17.65
N ILE A 273 2.88 0.01 -17.55
CA ILE A 273 3.72 -0.36 -18.70
C ILE A 273 3.20 -1.66 -19.33
N THR A 274 2.97 -2.71 -18.55
CA THR A 274 2.48 -4.00 -19.08
C THR A 274 1.08 -3.90 -19.69
N THR A 275 0.17 -3.12 -19.09
CA THR A 275 -1.20 -2.95 -19.59
C THR A 275 -1.25 -2.16 -20.90
N GLN A 276 -0.45 -1.10 -21.02
CA GLN A 276 -0.51 -0.22 -22.20
C GLN A 276 0.38 -0.69 -23.36
N THR A 277 1.51 -1.36 -23.07
CA THR A 277 2.40 -1.89 -24.12
C THR A 277 2.05 -3.30 -24.57
N GLY A 278 1.17 -4.00 -23.83
CA GLY A 278 0.81 -5.40 -24.08
C GLY A 278 1.94 -6.40 -23.77
N LEU A 279 3.04 -5.93 -23.18
CA LEU A 279 4.15 -6.78 -22.75
C LEU A 279 3.81 -7.44 -21.41
N SER A 280 4.22 -8.70 -21.26
CA SER A 280 4.15 -9.38 -19.98
C SER A 280 5.22 -8.84 -19.01
N THR A 281 4.95 -8.96 -17.71
CA THR A 281 5.93 -8.61 -16.66
C THR A 281 7.27 -9.31 -16.89
N SER A 282 7.28 -10.57 -17.31
CA SER A 282 8.52 -11.32 -17.61
C SER A 282 9.37 -10.63 -18.68
N GLN A 283 8.75 -10.20 -19.78
CA GLN A 283 9.45 -9.52 -20.88
C GLN A 283 10.06 -8.18 -20.44
N VAL A 284 9.38 -7.46 -19.53
CA VAL A 284 9.92 -6.22 -18.97
C VAL A 284 11.16 -6.49 -18.10
N TYR A 285 11.15 -7.56 -17.30
CA TYR A 285 12.31 -7.96 -16.48
C TYR A 285 13.45 -8.57 -17.32
N GLU A 286 13.16 -9.17 -18.47
CA GLU A 286 14.18 -9.64 -19.41
C GLU A 286 14.96 -8.46 -20.03
N LEU A 287 14.26 -7.38 -20.37
CA LEU A 287 14.87 -6.15 -20.87
C LEU A 287 15.56 -5.36 -19.74
N PHE A 288 14.91 -5.26 -18.57
CA PHE A 288 15.42 -4.50 -17.43
C PHE A 288 15.52 -5.38 -16.17
N PRO A 289 16.61 -6.16 -16.02
CA PRO A 289 16.74 -7.16 -14.96
C PRO A 289 16.90 -6.56 -13.55
N ARG A 290 17.36 -5.31 -13.45
CA ARG A 290 17.56 -4.61 -12.19
C ARG A 290 16.58 -3.44 -12.08
N ALA A 291 15.67 -3.53 -11.11
CA ALA A 291 14.72 -2.48 -10.75
C ALA A 291 14.08 -1.79 -11.98
N PRO A 292 13.29 -2.52 -12.79
CA PRO A 292 12.85 -2.06 -14.11
C PRO A 292 12.15 -0.70 -14.08
N GLY A 293 11.30 -0.44 -13.09
CA GLY A 293 10.58 0.84 -12.97
C GLY A 293 11.53 2.02 -12.72
N LEU A 294 12.54 1.83 -11.87
CA LEU A 294 13.53 2.86 -11.57
C LEU A 294 14.48 3.07 -12.74
N THR A 295 14.95 1.98 -13.35
CA THR A 295 15.87 2.03 -14.50
C THR A 295 15.21 2.67 -15.71
N ILE A 296 13.97 2.31 -16.04
CA ILE A 296 13.20 2.94 -17.12
C ILE A 296 12.99 4.43 -16.82
N SER A 297 12.64 4.80 -15.60
CA SER A 297 12.41 6.21 -15.23
C SER A 297 13.69 7.04 -15.29
N ARG A 298 14.83 6.48 -14.84
CA ARG A 298 16.15 7.11 -14.92
C ARG A 298 16.58 7.35 -16.37
N LEU A 299 16.35 6.36 -17.25
CA LEU A 299 16.68 6.45 -18.68
C LEU A 299 15.73 7.40 -19.44
N ALA A 300 14.45 7.43 -19.05
CA ALA A 300 13.45 8.31 -19.64
C ALA A 300 13.55 9.76 -19.13
N GLY A 301 14.39 10.04 -18.12
CA GLY A 301 14.56 11.37 -17.54
C GLY A 301 13.32 11.88 -16.80
N VAL A 302 12.44 10.98 -16.36
CA VAL A 302 11.18 11.27 -15.65
C VAL A 302 11.37 11.07 -14.14
N PRO A 303 10.58 11.73 -13.27
CA PRO A 303 10.72 11.58 -11.82
C PRO A 303 10.50 10.13 -11.36
N LYS A 304 11.00 9.80 -10.16
CA LYS A 304 10.82 8.46 -9.56
C LYS A 304 9.31 8.12 -9.52
N PRO A 305 8.89 6.94 -10.02
CA PRO A 305 7.50 6.54 -9.98
C PRO A 305 7.06 6.32 -8.53
N ALA A 306 5.80 6.67 -8.24
CA ALA A 306 5.20 6.38 -6.94
C ALA A 306 5.22 4.87 -6.68
N GLY A 307 5.70 4.46 -5.49
CA GLY A 307 5.73 3.05 -5.06
C GLY A 307 7.01 2.26 -5.40
N CYS A 308 8.06 2.88 -5.96
CA CYS A 308 9.39 2.24 -6.01
C CYS A 308 10.17 2.54 -4.74
N ILE A 309 10.58 1.51 -3.98
CA ILE A 309 11.51 1.63 -2.84
C ILE A 309 12.93 1.59 -3.38
#